data_AF-A0A538DNR9-F1
#
_entry.id   AF-A0A538DNR9-F1
#
_cell.length_a   1.000
_cell.length_b   1.000
_cell.length_c   1.000
_cell.angle_alpha   90.00
_cell.angle_beta   90.00
_cell.angle_gamma   90.00
#
_symmetry.space_group_name_H-M   'P 1'
#
loop_
_entity.id
_entity.type
_entity.pdbx_description
1 polymer ?
#
loop_
_entity_poly.entity_id
_entity_poly.type
_entity_poly.pdbx_seq_one_letter_code
_entity_poly.pdbx_strand_id
1 'polypeptide(L)'
;MSLFGVAAFHAMLEHYDEAWTEVRRSKEVCEDLGLRFLGARSAFLGPLLQESDPEAAEELLRTGFEALRDMGERGRMSTLACDLARLRWKQHRDDEAWELAEAGRQAALGDDIVSQMSWRSVEALVLARHGEHARAAQLSDQAIALAEPIENPNGRGDVLLDRAHTLLMTGRRDEAAAAARRALEAYSAKENRSSARQARKLIAQLAGEPPSVPTLTLP
;
A
#
# COMPACT_ATOMS: atom_id res chain seq x y z
N MET A 1 8.63 13.41 -19.48
CA MET A 1 8.09 12.68 -18.31
C MET A 1 9.11 11.64 -17.89
N SER A 2 9.40 11.49 -16.59
CA SER A 2 10.31 10.41 -16.12
C SER A 2 9.63 9.05 -16.26
N LEU A 3 10.37 8.00 -16.64
CA LEU A 3 9.87 6.61 -16.81
C LEU A 3 9.03 6.14 -15.61
N PHE A 4 9.46 6.44 -14.38
CA PHE A 4 8.69 6.19 -13.16
C PHE A 4 7.27 6.77 -13.16
N GLY A 5 7.11 8.02 -13.62
CA GLY A 5 5.80 8.69 -13.61
C GLY A 5 4.85 8.10 -14.65
N VAL A 6 5.39 7.65 -15.79
CA VAL A 6 4.65 6.94 -16.83
C VAL A 6 4.23 5.56 -16.32
N ALA A 7 5.17 4.82 -15.71
CA ALA A 7 4.89 3.53 -15.05
C ALA A 7 3.81 3.65 -13.97
N ALA A 8 3.89 4.68 -13.12
CA ALA A 8 2.90 4.94 -12.07
C ALA A 8 1.51 5.18 -12.65
N PHE A 9 1.43 5.97 -13.72
CA PHE A 9 0.17 6.25 -14.41
C PHE A 9 -0.43 4.98 -15.04
N HIS A 10 0.39 4.18 -15.74
CA HIS A 10 -0.05 2.89 -16.28
C HIS A 10 -0.54 1.94 -15.17
N ALA A 11 0.20 1.83 -14.06
CA ALA A 11 -0.18 0.99 -12.93
C ALA A 11 -1.50 1.44 -12.28
N MET A 12 -1.68 2.75 -12.09
CA MET A 12 -2.93 3.32 -11.57
C MET A 12 -4.12 3.01 -12.48
N LEU A 13 -3.92 3.01 -13.80
CA LEU A 13 -4.96 2.72 -14.80
C LEU A 13 -5.14 1.24 -15.11
N GLU A 14 -4.42 0.35 -14.41
CA GLU A 14 -4.45 -1.11 -14.61
C GLU A 14 -3.86 -1.56 -15.97
N HIS A 15 -3.05 -0.71 -16.60
CA HIS A 15 -2.21 -1.05 -17.77
C HIS A 15 -0.91 -1.71 -17.30
N TYR A 16 -1.04 -2.91 -16.71
CA TYR A 16 0.05 -3.53 -15.95
C TYR A 16 1.25 -3.93 -16.80
N ASP A 17 1.05 -4.39 -18.02
CA ASP A 17 2.15 -4.81 -18.90
C ASP A 17 3.05 -3.64 -19.28
N GLU A 18 2.45 -2.49 -19.62
CA GLU A 18 3.16 -1.24 -19.86
C GLU A 18 3.84 -0.75 -18.58
N ALA A 19 3.15 -0.81 -17.43
CA ALA A 19 3.73 -0.41 -16.17
C ALA A 19 4.99 -1.23 -15.81
N TRP A 20 4.93 -2.55 -15.95
CA TRP A 20 6.06 -3.45 -15.71
C TRP A 20 7.20 -3.24 -16.71
N THR A 21 6.88 -2.96 -17.97
CA THR A 21 7.87 -2.62 -19.00
C THR A 21 8.63 -1.35 -18.62
N GLU A 22 7.91 -0.30 -18.21
CA GLU A 22 8.52 0.96 -17.80
C GLU A 22 9.28 0.85 -16.48
N VAL A 23 8.83 0.01 -15.54
CA VAL A 23 9.59 -0.32 -14.31
C VAL A 23 10.93 -0.96 -14.65
N ARG A 24 10.95 -1.99 -15.51
CA ARG A 24 12.18 -2.69 -15.92
C ARG A 24 13.14 -1.71 -16.61
N ARG A 25 12.63 -0.97 -17.60
CA ARG A 25 13.42 0.04 -18.31
C ARG A 25 13.98 1.13 -17.39
N SER A 26 13.18 1.60 -16.44
CA SER A 26 13.64 2.59 -15.46
C SER A 26 14.75 2.04 -14.57
N LYS A 27 14.67 0.76 -14.16
CA LYS A 27 15.70 0.12 -13.35
C LYS A 27 17.00 -0.07 -14.14
N GLU A 28 16.92 -0.61 -15.36
CA GLU A 28 18.07 -0.80 -16.26
C GLU A 28 18.82 0.52 -16.50
N VAL A 29 18.11 1.58 -16.90
CA VAL A 29 18.73 2.90 -17.14
C VAL A 29 19.37 3.47 -15.88
N CYS A 30 18.74 3.30 -14.71
CA CYS A 30 19.32 3.79 -13.46
C CYS A 30 20.55 2.98 -13.04
N GLU A 31 20.58 1.69 -13.32
CA GLU A 31 21.72 0.81 -13.06
C GLU A 31 22.92 1.18 -13.96
N ASP A 32 22.69 1.31 -15.27
CA ASP A 32 23.72 1.71 -16.25
C ASP A 32 24.37 3.05 -15.91
N LEU A 33 23.59 3.98 -15.35
CA LEU A 33 24.04 5.32 -14.97
C LEU A 33 24.53 5.41 -13.51
N GLY A 34 24.51 4.31 -12.75
CA GLY A 34 24.88 4.29 -11.33
C GLY A 34 23.96 5.12 -10.42
N LEU A 35 22.75 5.46 -10.90
CA LEU A 35 21.75 6.28 -10.21
C LEU A 35 20.93 5.45 -9.22
N ARG A 36 21.62 4.82 -8.24
CA ARG A 36 21.03 3.83 -7.33
C ARG A 36 19.76 4.31 -6.64
N PHE A 37 19.72 5.57 -6.17
CA PHE A 37 18.53 6.14 -5.54
C PHE A 37 17.32 6.22 -6.49
N LEU A 38 17.54 6.62 -7.75
CA LEU A 38 16.47 6.69 -8.75
C LEU A 38 16.01 5.28 -9.17
N GLY A 39 16.92 4.30 -9.17
CA GLY A 39 16.58 2.89 -9.39
C GLY A 39 15.68 2.32 -8.29
N ALA A 40 15.92 2.69 -7.03
CA ALA A 40 15.08 2.29 -5.90
C ALA A 40 13.67 2.91 -5.95
N ARG A 41 13.49 4.03 -6.67
CA ARG A 41 12.20 4.73 -6.75
C ARG A 41 11.09 3.87 -7.36
N SER A 42 11.40 2.97 -8.30
CA SER A 42 10.39 2.06 -8.87
C SER A 42 9.70 1.17 -7.83
N ALA A 43 10.33 0.96 -6.67
CA ALA A 43 9.77 0.18 -5.57
C ALA A 43 8.44 0.72 -5.05
N PHE A 44 8.24 2.05 -5.10
CA PHE A 44 6.99 2.70 -4.70
C PHE A 44 5.78 2.33 -5.55
N LEU A 45 5.98 1.62 -6.67
CA LEU A 45 4.88 1.11 -7.50
C LEU A 45 4.39 -0.27 -7.08
N GLY A 46 5.10 -0.96 -6.18
CA GLY A 46 4.71 -2.28 -5.68
C GLY A 46 3.24 -2.38 -5.25
N PRO A 47 2.70 -1.44 -4.43
CA PRO A 47 1.30 -1.49 -4.02
C PRO A 47 0.31 -1.41 -5.18
N LEU A 48 0.66 -0.73 -6.28
CA LEU A 48 -0.18 -0.62 -7.47
C LEU A 48 -0.10 -1.85 -8.38
N LEU A 49 1.03 -2.56 -8.35
CA LEU A 49 1.34 -3.69 -9.21
C LEU A 49 1.02 -5.06 -8.56
N GLN A 50 0.78 -5.10 -7.25
CA GLN A 50 0.55 -6.36 -6.50
C GLN A 50 -0.62 -7.20 -7.03
N GLU A 51 -1.57 -6.58 -7.73
CA GLU A 51 -2.75 -7.26 -8.27
C GLU A 51 -2.50 -7.95 -9.62
N SER A 52 -1.42 -7.59 -10.34
CA SER A 52 -1.02 -8.25 -11.57
C SER A 52 -0.01 -9.35 -11.32
N ASP A 53 0.96 -9.10 -10.44
CA ASP A 53 2.01 -10.04 -10.05
C ASP A 53 2.42 -9.78 -8.59
N PRO A 54 1.81 -10.49 -7.61
CA PRO A 54 2.10 -10.31 -6.20
C PRO A 54 3.56 -10.57 -5.84
N GLU A 55 4.16 -11.63 -6.40
CA GLU A 55 5.53 -12.03 -6.15
C GLU A 55 6.54 -11.01 -6.70
N ALA A 56 6.33 -10.53 -7.92
CA ALA A 56 7.19 -9.51 -8.51
C ALA A 56 7.04 -8.16 -7.79
N ALA A 57 5.83 -7.79 -7.36
CA ALA A 57 5.59 -6.57 -6.61
C ALA A 57 6.28 -6.59 -5.24
N GLU A 58 6.26 -7.74 -4.57
CA GLU A 58 6.98 -7.97 -3.33
C GLU A 58 8.49 -7.84 -3.51
N GLU A 59 9.05 -8.51 -4.52
CA GLU A 59 10.47 -8.46 -4.80
C GLU A 59 10.92 -7.03 -5.16
N LEU A 60 10.09 -6.31 -5.90
CA LEU A 60 10.30 -4.91 -6.23
C LEU A 60 10.34 -4.03 -4.97
N LEU A 61 9.41 -4.23 -4.03
CA LEU A 61 9.38 -3.53 -2.74
C LEU A 61 10.60 -3.89 -1.88
N ARG A 62 10.92 -5.18 -1.76
CA ARG A 62 12.03 -5.70 -0.94
C ARG A 62 13.36 -5.13 -1.40
N THR A 63 13.64 -5.22 -2.70
CA THR A 63 14.90 -4.70 -3.28
C THR A 63 15.02 -3.18 -3.13
N GLY A 64 13.93 -2.44 -3.27
CA GLY A 64 13.92 -0.99 -3.01
C GLY A 64 14.14 -0.63 -1.54
N PHE A 65 13.47 -1.34 -0.63
CA PHE A 65 13.64 -1.18 0.80
C PHE A 65 15.10 -1.41 1.22
N GLU A 66 15.71 -2.50 0.77
CA GLU A 66 17.12 -2.82 1.04
C GLU A 66 18.04 -1.75 0.47
N ALA A 67 17.81 -1.31 -0.77
CA ALA A 67 18.61 -0.27 -1.40
C ALA A 67 18.56 1.06 -0.63
N LEU A 68 17.38 1.51 -0.19
CA LEU A 68 17.23 2.75 0.58
C LEU A 68 17.83 2.63 1.99
N ARG A 69 17.70 1.46 2.62
CA ARG A 69 18.34 1.16 3.90
C ARG A 69 19.86 1.27 3.78
N ASP A 70 20.45 0.66 2.76
CA ASP A 70 21.91 0.67 2.54
C ASP A 70 22.44 2.09 2.22
N MET A 71 21.59 2.96 1.66
CA MET A 71 21.89 4.37 1.42
C MET A 71 21.75 5.25 2.66
N GLY A 72 21.17 4.75 3.75
CA GLY A 72 20.81 5.55 4.92
C GLY A 72 19.63 6.51 4.68
N GLU A 73 18.84 6.29 3.62
CA GLU A 73 17.71 7.14 3.25
C GLU A 73 16.46 6.78 4.06
N ARG A 74 16.35 7.34 5.27
CA ARG A 74 15.40 6.90 6.30
C ARG A 74 13.92 7.13 5.96
N GLY A 75 13.56 8.33 5.48
CA GLY A 75 12.15 8.70 5.26
C GLY A 75 11.48 7.83 4.19
N ARG A 76 12.12 7.69 3.03
CA ARG A 76 11.60 6.84 1.95
C ARG A 76 11.67 5.34 2.28
N MET A 77 12.69 4.91 3.02
CA MET A 77 12.77 3.54 3.52
C MET A 77 11.61 3.22 4.45
N SER A 78 11.24 4.15 5.35
CA SER A 78 10.09 4.00 6.25
C SER A 78 8.79 3.71 5.49
N THR A 79 8.52 4.47 4.43
CA THR A 79 7.34 4.24 3.58
C THR A 79 7.37 2.87 2.91
N LEU A 80 8.49 2.48 2.28
CA LEU A 80 8.61 1.16 1.64
C LEU A 80 8.48 0.00 2.64
N ALA A 81 8.98 0.17 3.86
CA ALA A 81 8.84 -0.82 4.92
C ALA A 81 7.35 -1.06 5.24
N CYS A 82 6.56 0.01 5.37
CA CYS A 82 5.12 -0.09 5.62
C CYS A 82 4.36 -0.70 4.43
N ASP A 83 4.72 -0.36 3.19
CA ASP A 83 4.11 -0.93 2.00
C ASP A 83 4.38 -2.44 1.88
N LEU A 84 5.64 -2.85 2.11
CA LEU A 84 6.00 -4.27 2.16
C LEU A 84 5.28 -4.98 3.32
N ALA A 85 5.17 -4.33 4.47
CA ALA A 85 4.46 -4.89 5.63
C ALA A 85 2.97 -5.15 5.34
N ARG A 86 2.27 -4.26 4.62
CA ARG A 86 0.89 -4.52 4.17
C ARG A 86 0.81 -5.75 3.29
N LEU A 87 1.77 -5.92 2.37
CA LEU A 87 1.79 -7.08 1.49
C LEU A 87 2.02 -8.39 2.27
N ARG A 88 2.95 -8.38 3.24
CA ARG A 88 3.16 -9.51 4.17
C ARG A 88 1.93 -9.84 4.99
N TRP A 89 1.25 -8.81 5.51
CA TRP A 89 0.00 -8.99 6.23
C TRP A 89 -1.08 -9.61 5.32
N LYS A 90 -1.22 -9.19 4.07
CA LYS A 90 -2.17 -9.82 3.12
C LYS A 90 -1.84 -11.30 2.86
N GLN A 91 -0.56 -11.66 2.91
CA GLN A 91 -0.08 -13.04 2.77
C GLN A 91 -0.18 -13.87 4.07
N HIS A 92 -0.79 -13.35 5.13
CA HIS A 92 -0.87 -14.00 6.45
C HIS A 92 0.50 -14.23 7.13
N ARG A 93 1.51 -13.41 6.79
CA ARG A 93 2.85 -13.42 7.40
C ARG A 93 2.95 -12.29 8.43
N ASP A 94 2.24 -12.44 9.54
CA ASP A 94 2.02 -11.37 10.53
C ASP A 94 3.28 -10.95 11.27
N ASP A 95 4.13 -11.90 11.66
CA ASP A 95 5.39 -11.60 12.35
C ASP A 95 6.31 -10.72 11.48
N GLU A 96 6.42 -11.04 10.19
CA GLU A 96 7.21 -10.24 9.25
C GLU A 96 6.58 -8.88 8.97
N ALA A 97 5.24 -8.82 8.90
CA ALA A 97 4.54 -7.54 8.77
C ALA A 97 4.81 -6.64 9.99
N TRP A 98 4.82 -7.22 11.20
CA TRP A 98 5.14 -6.50 12.42
C TRP A 98 6.58 -5.97 12.42
N GLU A 99 7.55 -6.81 12.10
CA GLU A 99 8.97 -6.41 12.04
C GLU A 99 9.21 -5.27 11.05
N LEU A 100 8.58 -5.33 9.88
CA LEU A 100 8.68 -4.29 8.87
C LEU A 100 7.98 -2.98 9.29
N ALA A 101 6.80 -3.07 9.92
CA ALA A 101 6.11 -1.90 10.45
C ALA A 101 6.93 -1.22 11.56
N GLU A 102 7.55 -2.00 12.43
CA GLU A 102 8.45 -1.52 13.48
C GLU A 102 9.70 -0.85 12.90
N ALA A 103 10.31 -1.45 11.86
CA ALA A 103 11.42 -0.84 11.14
C ALA A 103 11.01 0.51 10.51
N GLY A 104 9.81 0.58 9.91
CA GLY A 104 9.23 1.81 9.41
C GLY A 104 9.06 2.86 10.51
N ARG A 105 8.50 2.47 11.65
CA ARG A 105 8.31 3.33 12.83
C ARG A 105 9.63 3.91 13.36
N GLN A 106 10.69 3.11 13.42
CA GLN A 106 12.01 3.56 13.89
C GLN A 106 12.70 4.50 12.88
N ALA A 107 12.44 4.30 11.59
CA ALA A 107 12.99 5.12 10.52
C ALA A 107 12.24 6.45 10.33
N ALA A 108 10.94 6.48 10.63
CA ALA A 108 10.06 7.62 10.48
C ALA A 108 10.55 8.85 11.28
N LEU A 109 10.64 9.99 10.59
CA LEU A 109 10.84 11.28 11.25
C LEU A 109 9.54 11.72 11.92
N GLY A 110 9.64 12.53 12.98
CA GLY A 110 8.47 12.96 13.76
C GLY A 110 7.49 13.83 12.98
N ASP A 111 7.99 14.61 12.02
CA ASP A 111 7.25 15.49 11.14
C ASP A 111 6.82 14.84 9.81
N ASP A 112 7.29 13.62 9.52
CA ASP A 112 6.87 12.86 8.34
C ASP A 112 5.50 12.19 8.58
N ILE A 113 4.44 12.97 8.35
CA ILE A 113 3.06 12.53 8.56
C ILE A 113 2.73 11.26 7.76
N VAL A 114 3.28 11.09 6.54
CA VAL A 114 3.02 9.92 5.70
C VAL A 114 3.61 8.67 6.34
N SER A 115 4.85 8.72 6.79
CA SER A 115 5.44 7.62 7.55
C SER A 115 4.66 7.35 8.84
N GLN A 116 4.29 8.40 9.59
CA GLN A 116 3.60 8.29 10.86
C GLN A 116 2.21 7.64 10.76
N MET A 117 1.44 7.94 9.71
CA MET A 117 0.14 7.30 9.50
C MET A 117 0.30 5.85 9.01
N SER A 118 1.32 5.58 8.18
CA SER A 118 1.51 4.28 7.54
C SER A 118 1.89 3.17 8.53
N TRP A 119 2.88 3.38 9.41
CA TRP A 119 3.26 2.32 10.35
C TRP A 119 2.13 2.01 11.34
N ARG A 120 1.38 3.04 11.77
CA ARG A 120 0.23 2.88 12.68
C ARG A 120 -0.88 2.06 12.06
N SER A 121 -1.18 2.30 10.79
CA SER A 121 -2.25 1.56 10.10
C SER A 121 -1.89 0.09 9.93
N VAL A 122 -0.62 -0.22 9.63
CA VAL A 122 -0.14 -1.60 9.53
C VAL A 122 -0.09 -2.29 10.90
N GLU A 123 0.45 -1.65 11.93
CA GLU A 123 0.41 -2.23 13.28
C GLU A 123 -1.02 -2.51 13.74
N ALA A 124 -1.98 -1.62 13.40
CA ALA A 124 -3.39 -1.85 13.69
C ALA A 124 -3.93 -3.11 13.01
N LEU A 125 -3.57 -3.35 11.74
CA LEU A 125 -3.94 -4.55 11.00
C LEU A 125 -3.40 -5.84 11.67
N VAL A 126 -2.12 -5.84 12.04
CA VAL A 126 -1.48 -6.99 12.69
C VAL A 126 -2.12 -7.26 14.06
N LEU A 127 -2.27 -6.23 14.89
CA LEU A 127 -2.88 -6.34 16.22
C LEU A 127 -4.33 -6.83 16.14
N ALA A 128 -5.11 -6.33 15.18
CA ALA A 128 -6.50 -6.75 15.01
C ALA A 128 -6.61 -8.24 14.68
N ARG A 129 -5.69 -8.77 13.86
CA ARG A 129 -5.65 -10.19 13.52
C ARG A 129 -5.25 -11.07 14.71
N HIS A 130 -4.40 -10.56 15.59
CA HIS A 130 -4.01 -11.23 16.83
C HIS A 130 -5.00 -11.09 17.99
N GLY A 131 -6.14 -10.41 17.79
CA GLY A 131 -7.15 -10.25 18.84
C GLY A 131 -6.96 -9.04 19.76
N GLU A 132 -5.91 -8.23 19.54
CA GLU A 132 -5.59 -7.03 20.31
C GLU A 132 -6.44 -5.82 19.86
N HIS A 133 -7.76 -6.02 19.84
CA HIS A 133 -8.72 -5.14 19.17
C HIS A 133 -8.75 -3.71 19.71
N ALA A 134 -8.60 -3.52 21.02
CA ALA A 134 -8.59 -2.19 21.63
C ALA A 134 -7.38 -1.36 21.17
N ARG A 135 -6.20 -1.99 21.15
CA ARG A 135 -4.97 -1.35 20.69
C ARG A 135 -4.98 -1.11 19.18
N ALA A 136 -5.52 -2.07 18.42
CA ALA A 136 -5.72 -1.92 16.98
C ALA A 136 -6.63 -0.72 16.65
N ALA A 137 -7.76 -0.57 17.36
CA ALA A 137 -8.66 0.56 17.19
C ALA A 137 -7.97 1.90 17.49
N GLN A 138 -7.21 1.97 18.59
CA GLN A 138 -6.46 3.17 18.96
C GLN A 138 -5.46 3.59 17.87
N LEU A 139 -4.67 2.65 17.35
CA LEU A 139 -3.70 2.95 16.28
C LEU A 139 -4.39 3.32 14.96
N SER A 140 -5.49 2.65 14.62
CA SER A 140 -6.29 2.99 13.44
C SER A 140 -6.85 4.41 13.53
N ASP A 141 -7.39 4.81 14.69
CA ASP A 141 -7.91 6.17 14.90
C ASP A 141 -6.80 7.23 14.82
N GLN A 142 -5.61 6.96 15.37
CA GLN A 142 -4.45 7.84 15.23
C GLN A 142 -4.00 7.98 13.76
N ALA A 143 -3.94 6.89 13.00
CA ALA A 143 -3.59 6.92 11.59
C ALA A 143 -4.58 7.78 10.79
N ILE A 144 -5.88 7.66 11.06
CA ILE A 144 -6.92 8.48 10.40
C ILE A 144 -6.75 9.96 10.74
N ALA A 145 -6.54 10.29 12.02
CA ALA A 145 -6.36 11.68 12.45
C ALA A 145 -5.15 12.34 11.78
N LEU A 146 -4.07 11.58 11.56
CA LEU A 146 -2.89 12.05 10.82
C LEU A 146 -3.14 12.20 9.32
N ALA A 147 -3.97 11.35 8.73
CA ALA A 147 -4.28 11.36 7.31
C ALA A 147 -5.31 12.44 6.91
N GLU A 148 -6.17 12.88 7.84
CA GLU A 148 -7.23 13.86 7.59
C GLU A 148 -6.74 15.19 6.99
N PRO A 149 -5.69 15.87 7.55
CA PRO A 149 -5.26 17.18 7.07
C PRO A 149 -4.39 17.16 5.80
N ILE A 150 -3.90 15.99 5.35
CA ILE A 150 -2.94 15.93 4.25
C ILE A 150 -3.63 15.88 2.88
N GLU A 151 -3.11 16.64 1.91
CA GLU A 151 -3.52 16.59 0.50
C GLU A 151 -2.90 15.39 -0.23
N ASN A 152 -3.13 14.19 0.30
CA ASN A 152 -2.68 12.93 -0.30
C ASN A 152 -3.86 11.95 -0.39
N PRO A 153 -4.66 12.01 -1.47
CA PRO A 153 -5.83 11.13 -1.62
C PRO A 153 -5.50 9.63 -1.62
N ASN A 154 -4.36 9.24 -2.22
CA ASN A 154 -3.93 7.84 -2.23
C ASN A 154 -3.58 7.36 -0.81
N GLY A 155 -2.71 8.10 -0.09
CA GLY A 155 -2.34 7.73 1.28
C GLY A 155 -3.53 7.75 2.25
N ARG A 156 -4.47 8.68 2.07
CA ARG A 156 -5.75 8.67 2.80
C ARG A 156 -6.58 7.42 2.49
N GLY A 157 -6.64 7.04 1.22
CA GLY A 157 -7.29 5.80 0.78
C GLY A 157 -6.65 4.57 1.43
N ASP A 158 -5.32 4.49 1.48
CA ASP A 158 -4.59 3.36 2.06
C ASP A 158 -4.91 3.20 3.56
N VAL A 159 -4.90 4.30 4.32
CA VAL A 159 -5.26 4.30 5.74
C VAL A 159 -6.74 3.93 5.95
N LEU A 160 -7.65 4.41 5.10
CA LEU A 160 -9.07 4.07 5.17
C LEU A 160 -9.33 2.60 4.84
N LEU A 161 -8.59 2.03 3.89
CA LEU A 161 -8.69 0.61 3.52
C LEU A 161 -8.15 -0.28 4.64
N ASP A 162 -7.02 0.07 5.26
CA ASP A 162 -6.51 -0.60 6.46
C ASP A 162 -7.51 -0.54 7.63
N ARG A 163 -8.15 0.62 7.84
CA ARG A 163 -9.21 0.77 8.83
C ARG A 163 -10.38 -0.18 8.52
N ALA A 164 -10.79 -0.29 7.26
CA ALA A 164 -11.88 -1.18 6.87
C ALA A 164 -11.54 -2.64 7.21
N HIS A 165 -10.34 -3.10 6.90
CA HIS A 165 -9.87 -4.44 7.28
C HIS A 165 -9.79 -4.63 8.80
N THR A 166 -9.25 -3.65 9.52
CA THR A 166 -9.19 -3.63 11.00
C THR A 166 -10.59 -3.79 11.60
N LEU A 167 -11.56 -2.98 11.16
CA LEU A 167 -12.94 -3.03 11.63
C LEU A 167 -13.61 -4.37 11.31
N LEU A 168 -13.37 -4.92 10.12
CA LEU A 168 -13.88 -6.24 9.75
C LEU A 168 -13.40 -7.34 10.69
N MET A 169 -12.10 -7.37 11.03
CA MET A 169 -11.54 -8.36 11.96
C MET A 169 -12.08 -8.21 13.38
N THR A 170 -12.53 -7.01 13.77
CA THR A 170 -13.21 -6.76 15.06
C THR A 170 -14.73 -7.00 15.02
N GLY A 171 -15.29 -7.47 13.90
CA GLY A 171 -16.72 -7.75 13.74
C GLY A 171 -17.59 -6.52 13.43
N ARG A 172 -17.01 -5.33 13.27
CA ARG A 172 -17.70 -4.06 13.00
C ARG A 172 -18.00 -3.87 11.51
N ARG A 173 -18.80 -4.77 10.95
CA ARG A 173 -18.98 -4.95 9.50
C ARG A 173 -19.53 -3.71 8.78
N ASP A 174 -20.53 -3.03 9.34
CA ASP A 174 -21.13 -1.85 8.72
C ASP A 174 -20.15 -0.68 8.65
N GLU A 175 -19.37 -0.50 9.71
CA GLU A 175 -18.33 0.53 9.78
C GLU A 175 -17.16 0.20 8.86
N ALA A 176 -16.79 -1.08 8.74
CA ALA A 176 -15.82 -1.54 7.74
C ALA A 176 -16.27 -1.19 6.32
N ALA A 177 -17.56 -1.41 6.00
CA ALA A 177 -18.11 -1.07 4.69
C ALA A 177 -18.11 0.44 4.44
N ALA A 178 -18.43 1.25 5.45
CA ALA A 178 -18.35 2.71 5.35
C ALA A 178 -16.91 3.19 5.12
N ALA A 179 -15.93 2.64 5.85
CA ALA A 179 -14.52 2.95 5.67
C ALA A 179 -14.01 2.55 4.26
N ALA A 180 -14.40 1.37 3.77
CA ALA A 180 -14.03 0.91 2.43
C ALA A 180 -14.61 1.81 1.32
N ARG A 181 -15.84 2.30 1.48
CA ARG A 181 -16.44 3.28 0.55
C ARG A 181 -15.69 4.60 0.54
N ARG A 182 -15.31 5.13 1.70
CA ARG A 182 -14.47 6.34 1.79
C ARG A 182 -13.09 6.13 1.15
N ALA A 183 -12.50 4.95 1.30
CA ALA A 183 -11.25 4.60 0.61
C ALA A 183 -11.44 4.66 -0.92
N LEU A 184 -12.52 4.06 -1.43
CA LEU A 184 -12.88 4.09 -2.85
C LEU A 184 -13.05 5.52 -3.39
N GLU A 185 -13.73 6.39 -2.63
CA GLU A 185 -13.89 7.81 -2.99
C GLU A 185 -12.52 8.51 -3.09
N ALA A 186 -11.63 8.28 -2.12
CA ALA A 186 -10.30 8.87 -2.10
C ALA A 186 -9.43 8.42 -3.30
N TYR A 187 -9.46 7.13 -3.65
CA TYR A 187 -8.76 6.63 -4.83
C TYR A 187 -9.35 7.15 -6.14
N SER A 188 -10.68 7.27 -6.20
CA SER A 188 -11.39 7.76 -7.40
C SER A 188 -11.06 9.22 -7.69
N ALA A 189 -10.91 10.05 -6.67
CA ALA A 189 -10.48 11.45 -6.81
C ALA A 189 -9.09 11.58 -7.48
N LYS A 190 -8.26 10.54 -7.41
CA LYS A 190 -6.94 10.49 -8.04
C LYS A 190 -6.90 9.62 -9.29
N GLU A 191 -8.04 9.09 -9.73
CA GLU A 191 -8.15 8.11 -10.83
C GLU A 191 -7.30 6.84 -10.63
N ASN A 192 -7.05 6.48 -9.37
CA ASN A 192 -6.31 5.26 -9.03
C ASN A 192 -7.23 4.04 -9.09
N ARG A 193 -7.37 3.45 -10.28
CA ARG A 193 -8.26 2.31 -10.54
C ARG A 193 -7.79 1.03 -9.84
N SER A 194 -6.48 0.77 -9.84
CA SER A 194 -5.89 -0.39 -9.14
C SER A 194 -6.24 -0.41 -7.65
N SER A 195 -5.99 0.68 -6.91
CA SER A 195 -6.36 0.74 -5.49
C SER A 195 -7.88 0.78 -5.27
N ALA A 196 -8.63 1.46 -6.16
CA ALA A 196 -10.09 1.43 -6.13
C ALA A 196 -10.67 0.01 -6.30
N ARG A 197 -10.05 -0.84 -7.12
CA ARG A 197 -10.44 -2.25 -7.29
C ARG A 197 -10.27 -3.03 -5.99
N GLN A 198 -9.22 -2.79 -5.21
CA GLN A 198 -9.05 -3.42 -3.89
C GLN A 198 -10.18 -3.02 -2.93
N ALA A 199 -10.52 -1.73 -2.87
CA ALA A 199 -11.64 -1.25 -2.05
C ALA A 199 -12.98 -1.87 -2.49
N ARG A 200 -13.25 -1.98 -3.79
CA ARG A 200 -14.45 -2.63 -4.33
C ARG A 200 -14.54 -4.12 -3.96
N LYS A 201 -13.42 -4.86 -4.04
CA LYS A 201 -13.38 -6.27 -3.61
C LYS A 201 -13.80 -6.42 -2.14
N LEU A 202 -13.28 -5.56 -1.26
CA LEU A 202 -13.66 -5.58 0.15
C LEU A 202 -15.13 -5.21 0.36
N ILE A 203 -15.66 -4.22 -0.36
CA ILE A 203 -17.09 -3.86 -0.31
C ILE A 203 -17.97 -5.04 -0.74
N ALA A 204 -17.64 -5.72 -1.84
CA ALA A 204 -18.38 -6.90 -2.31
C ALA A 204 -18.34 -8.04 -1.29
N GLN A 205 -17.16 -8.32 -0.72
CA GLN A 205 -16.99 -9.30 0.36
C GLN A 205 -17.86 -8.96 1.58
N LEU A 206 -17.96 -7.67 1.94
CA LEU A 206 -18.77 -7.18 3.05
C LEU A 206 -20.28 -7.27 2.77
N ALA A 207 -20.69 -7.10 1.51
CA ALA A 207 -22.07 -7.31 1.07
C ALA A 207 -22.48 -8.78 0.98
N GLY A 208 -21.51 -9.72 1.05
CA GLY A 208 -21.77 -11.14 0.82
C GLY A 208 -21.95 -11.49 -0.65
N GLU A 209 -21.51 -10.62 -1.56
CA GLU A 209 -21.52 -10.87 -2.99
C GLU A 209 -20.38 -11.82 -3.36
N PRO A 210 -20.60 -12.80 -4.26
CA PRO A 210 -19.52 -13.64 -4.76
C PRO A 210 -18.47 -12.77 -5.48
N PRO A 211 -17.18 -13.13 -5.42
CA PRO A 211 -16.13 -12.36 -6.07
C PRO A 211 -16.48 -12.19 -7.56
N SER A 212 -16.50 -10.94 -8.02
CA SER A 212 -16.72 -10.62 -9.43
C SER A 212 -15.57 -11.23 -10.25
N VAL A 213 -15.87 -12.36 -10.90
CA VAL A 213 -14.97 -12.95 -11.90
C VAL A 213 -14.89 -11.94 -13.03
N PRO A 214 -13.69 -11.46 -13.42
CA PRO A 214 -13.58 -10.59 -14.58
C PRO A 214 -14.15 -11.34 -15.78
N THR A 215 -15.21 -10.80 -16.37
CA THR A 215 -15.73 -11.29 -17.64
C THR A 215 -14.62 -11.10 -18.66
N LEU A 216 -13.88 -12.17 -18.96
CA LEU A 216 -13.03 -12.23 -20.12
C LEU A 216 -13.96 -12.17 -21.34
N THR A 217 -14.22 -10.95 -21.83
CA THR A 217 -14.66 -10.75 -23.20
C THR A 217 -13.50 -11.18 -24.08
N LEU A 218 -13.49 -12.44 -24.50
CA LEU A 218 -12.62 -12.90 -25.57
C LEU A 218 -13.04 -12.19 -26.87
N PRO A 219 -12.08 -11.83 -27.74
CA PRO A 219 -12.36 -11.23 -29.05
C PRO A 219 -13.12 -12.17 -29.98
#